data_AF-A0A3D1QE11-F1
#
_entry.id   AF-A0A3D1QE11-F1
#
_cell.length_a   1.000
_cell.length_b   1.000
_cell.length_c   1.000
_cell.angle_alpha   90.00
_cell.angle_beta   90.00
_cell.angle_gamma   90.00
#
_symmetry.space_group_name_H-M   'P 1'
#
loop_
_entity.id
_entity.type
_entity.pdbx_description
1 polymer ?
#
loop_
_entity_poly.entity_id
_entity_poly.type
_entity_poly.pdbx_seq_one_letter_code
_entity_poly.pdbx_strand_id
1 'polypeptide(L)' 'VGGLMTHGSVIAREYGIPAVVGVENATRLIKDGQRIRVNGAEGYVEIL' A
#
# COMPACT_ATOMS: atom_id res chain seq x y z
N VAL A 1 -7.57 1.47 -9.58
CA VAL A 1 -7.34 2.90 -9.26
C VAL A 1 -6.13 2.99 -8.34
N GLY A 2 -5.02 3.58 -8.79
CA GLY A 2 -3.78 3.62 -8.00
C GLY A 2 -2.59 4.04 -8.86
N GLY A 3 -2.52 5.32 -9.21
CA GLY A 3 -1.34 5.92 -9.85
C GLY A 3 -0.46 6.62 -8.81
N LEU A 4 0.79 6.93 -9.19
CA LEU A 4 1.76 7.64 -8.35
C LEU A 4 1.24 9.00 -7.83
N MET A 5 0.24 9.57 -8.49
CA MET A 5 -0.36 10.89 -8.22
C MET A 5 -1.81 10.82 -7.73
N THR A 6 -2.26 9.71 -7.15
CA THR A 6 -3.57 9.66 -6.49
C THR A 6 -3.52 10.33 -5.11
N HIS A 7 -4.68 10.79 -4.62
CA HIS A 7 -4.81 11.45 -3.31
C HIS A 7 -4.15 10.63 -2.18
N GLY A 8 -4.26 9.30 -2.20
CA GLY A 8 -3.63 8.42 -1.22
C GLY A 8 -2.09 8.41 -1.28
N SER A 9 -1.50 8.49 -2.47
CA SER A 9 -0.04 8.45 -2.68
C SER A 9 0.65 9.75 -2.26
N VAL A 10 0.00 10.89 -2.48
CA VAL A 10 0.52 12.21 -2.10
C VAL A 10 0.49 12.37 -0.58
N ILE A 11 -0.65 12.07 0.03
CA ILE A 11 -0.83 12.16 1.48
C ILE A 11 0.14 11.22 2.20
N ALA A 12 0.27 9.96 1.79
CA ALA A 12 1.22 9.04 2.42
C ALA A 12 2.66 9.59 2.45
N ARG A 13 3.09 10.28 1.39
CA ARG A 13 4.41 10.93 1.33
C ARG A 13 4.53 12.13 2.26
N GLU A 14 3.49 12.97 2.32
CA GLU A 14 3.46 14.13 3.25
C GLU A 14 3.54 13.70 4.70
N TYR A 15 2.89 12.59 5.07
CA TYR A 15 2.91 12.04 6.42
C TYR A 15 4.12 11.14 6.71
N GLY A 16 5.02 10.91 5.74
CA GLY A 16 6.18 10.02 5.90
C GLY A 16 5.81 8.55 6.11
N ILE A 17 4.62 8.14 5.66
CA ILE A 17 4.10 6.78 5.81
C ILE A 17 4.44 5.98 4.53
N PRO A 18 5.03 4.79 4.65
CA PRO A 18 5.26 3.93 3.50
C PRO A 18 3.92 3.47 2.91
N ALA A 19 3.70 3.78 1.63
CA ALA A 19 2.49 3.38 0.91
C ALA A 19 2.84 2.71 -0.43
N VAL A 20 2.11 1.64 -0.73
CA VAL A 20 2.15 0.95 -2.02
C VAL A 20 0.75 1.03 -2.61
N VAL A 21 0.65 1.51 -3.86
CA VAL A 21 -0.62 1.67 -4.57
C VAL A 21 -0.65 0.82 -5.83
N GLY A 22 -1.85 0.47 -6.28
CA GLY A 22 -2.01 -0.33 -7.50
C GLY A 22 -1.76 -1.82 -7.34
N VAL A 23 -1.71 -2.34 -6.11
CA VAL A 23 -1.64 -3.79 -5.85
C VAL A 23 -2.94 -4.45 -6.33
N GLU A 24 -2.82 -5.32 -7.33
CA GLU A 24 -3.97 -6.01 -7.89
C GLU A 24 -4.61 -6.93 -6.84
N ASN A 25 -5.95 -6.90 -6.75
CA ASN A 25 -6.72 -7.73 -5.81
C ASN A 25 -6.32 -7.62 -4.32
N ALA A 26 -5.64 -6.54 -3.91
CA ALA A 26 -5.13 -6.37 -2.53
C ALA A 26 -6.19 -6.62 -1.45
N THR A 27 -7.39 -6.06 -1.61
CA THR A 27 -8.50 -6.21 -0.65
C THR A 27 -9.14 -7.59 -0.65
N ARG A 28 -8.89 -8.43 -1.66
CA ARG A 28 -9.32 -9.83 -1.69
C ARG A 28 -8.27 -10.77 -1.11
N LEU A 29 -6.99 -10.42 -1.27
CA LEU A 29 -5.85 -11.19 -0.79
C LEU A 29 -5.56 -10.96 0.69
N ILE A 30 -5.74 -9.72 1.16
CA ILE A 30 -5.51 -9.30 2.53
C ILE A 30 -6.84 -9.34 3.28
N LYS A 31 -6.94 -10.17 4.31
CA LYS A 31 -8.15 -10.26 5.15
C LYS A 31 -8.07 -9.27 6.32
N ASP A 32 -9.23 -8.86 6.80
CA ASP A 32 -9.33 -8.01 7.98
C ASP A 32 -8.69 -8.70 9.20
N GLY A 33 -7.91 -7.94 9.97
CA GLY A 33 -7.15 -8.45 11.12
C GLY A 33 -5.84 -9.18 10.78
N GLN A 34 -5.53 -9.36 9.49
CA GLN A 34 -4.28 -9.97 9.05
C GLN A 34 -3.12 -8.98 9.18
N ARG A 35 -1.98 -9.45 9.69
CA ARG A 35 -0.77 -8.63 9.72
C ARG A 35 -0.10 -8.67 8.35
N ILE A 36 0.29 -7.49 7.88
CA ILE A 36 1.01 -7.33 6.62
C ILE A 36 2.24 -6.46 6.85
N ARG A 37 3.27 -6.69 6.05
CA ARG A 37 4.43 -5.83 5.90
C ARG A 37 4.31 -5.06 4.59
N VAL A 38 4.47 -3.75 4.66
CA VAL A 38 4.42 -2.85 3.50
C VAL A 38 5.78 -2.21 3.33
N ASN A 39 6.39 -2.36 2.15
CA ASN A 39 7.64 -1.69 1.79
C ASN A 39 7.35 -0.64 0.71
N GLY A 40 7.27 0.63 1.12
CA GLY A 40 7.03 1.75 0.23
C GLY A 40 8.22 2.15 -0.65
N ALA A 41 9.43 1.66 -0.36
CA ALA A 41 10.63 1.96 -1.15
C ALA A 41 10.78 1.00 -2.34
N GLU A 42 10.58 -0.29 -2.10
CA GLU A 42 10.67 -1.34 -3.13
C GLU A 42 9.31 -1.66 -3.77
N GLY A 43 8.20 -1.17 -3.21
CA GLY A 43 6.88 -1.22 -3.82
C GLY A 43 6.16 -2.56 -3.66
N TYR A 44 6.46 -3.35 -2.62
CA TYR A 44 5.80 -4.64 -2.38
C TYR A 44 5.10 -4.71 -1.02
N VAL A 45 4.16 -5.64 -0.93
CA VAL A 45 3.40 -5.97 0.28
C VAL A 45 3.53 -7.47 0.52
N GLU A 46 3.82 -7.85 1.76
CA GLU A 46 4.01 -9.23 2.19
C GLU A 46 3.04 -9.56 3.33
N ILE A 47 2.47 -10.75 3.30
CA ILE A 47 1.56 -11.25 4.34
C ILE A 47 2.37 -12.01 5.40
N LEU A 48 2.09 -11.78 6.68
CA LEU A 48 2.70 -12.47 7.83
C LEU A 48 1.82 -13.59 8.39
#